data_AF-A0A4T2BKX9-F1
#
_entry.id   AF-A0A4T2BKX9-F1
#
_cell.length_a   1.000
_cell.length_b   1.000
_cell.length_c   1.000
_cell.angle_alpha   90.00
_cell.angle_beta   90.00
_cell.angle_gamma   90.00
#
_symmetry.space_group_name_H-M   'P 1'
#
loop_
_entity.id
_entity.type
_entity.pdbx_description
1 polymer ?
#
loop_
_entity_poly.entity_id
_entity_poly.type
_entity_poly.pdbx_seq_one_letter_code
_entity_poly.pdbx_strand_id
1 'polypeptide(L)'
;MNETLSADLVVLRESRGTFPIHVDLEVVRALDELVQRPNVALAWLTTWGRDVDLFIEGPLRGLLSGGYVIERTHPYASDWKLRALIEHQVELGRPAYVWVDDVAIGEARLLRPDFIRGPVPAGGRLLIETNPTVGLTLDQVDEIRRFIDGKS
;
A
#
# COMPACT_ATOMS: atom_id res chain seq x y z
N MET A 1 18.74 -26.80 -1.36
CA MET A 1 18.71 -26.08 -0.08
C MET A 1 17.51 -25.16 -0.17
N ASN A 2 16.41 -25.52 0.50
CA ASN A 2 15.27 -24.61 0.64
C ASN A 2 15.58 -23.73 1.84
N GLU A 3 16.01 -22.50 1.59
CA GLU A 3 15.97 -21.46 2.61
C GLU A 3 14.50 -21.17 2.90
N THR A 4 14.07 -21.49 4.12
CA THR A 4 12.78 -21.09 4.63
C THR A 4 12.79 -19.57 4.76
N LEU A 5 12.04 -18.88 3.90
CA LEU A 5 11.69 -17.48 4.06
C LEU A 5 11.11 -17.29 5.46
N SER A 6 11.91 -16.72 6.37
CA SER A 6 11.51 -16.48 7.76
C SER A 6 10.61 -15.25 7.78
N ALA A 7 9.30 -15.47 7.72
CA ALA A 7 8.35 -14.41 8.03
C ALA A 7 8.41 -14.12 9.53
N ASP A 8 8.87 -12.93 9.91
CA ASP A 8 8.85 -12.50 11.30
C ASP A 8 7.39 -12.26 11.73
N LEU A 9 6.93 -12.99 12.75
CA LEU A 9 5.63 -12.77 13.36
C LEU A 9 5.71 -11.55 14.28
N VAL A 10 4.98 -10.49 13.96
CA VAL A 10 4.89 -9.30 14.82
C VAL A 10 3.50 -9.13 15.36
N VAL A 11 3.43 -8.86 16.67
CA VAL A 11 2.21 -8.62 17.43
C VAL A 11 1.99 -7.12 17.52
N LEU A 12 1.03 -6.61 16.75
CA LEU A 12 0.49 -5.26 16.99
C LEU A 12 -0.56 -5.33 18.08
N ARG A 13 -0.43 -4.46 19.08
CA ARG A 13 -1.35 -4.40 20.22
C ARG A 13 -2.28 -3.19 20.05
N GLU A 14 -3.50 -3.45 19.60
CA GLU A 14 -4.57 -2.45 19.59
C GLU A 14 -5.38 -2.53 20.89
N SER A 15 -6.19 -1.50 21.17
CA SER A 15 -7.24 -1.53 22.21
C SER A 15 -8.29 -2.64 21.98
N ARG A 16 -8.27 -3.30 20.81
CA ARG A 16 -9.19 -4.36 20.38
C ARG A 16 -8.57 -5.76 20.28
N GLY A 17 -7.26 -5.94 20.46
CA GLY A 17 -6.62 -7.26 20.39
C GLY A 17 -5.17 -7.27 19.91
N THR A 18 -4.65 -8.49 19.71
CA THR A 18 -3.34 -8.77 19.11
C THR A 18 -3.53 -9.31 17.71
N PHE A 19 -2.94 -8.66 16.71
CA PHE A 19 -3.01 -9.12 15.33
C PHE A 19 -1.64 -9.69 14.92
N PRO A 20 -1.55 -11.00 14.59
CA PRO A 20 -0.34 -11.58 14.06
C PRO A 20 -0.12 -11.07 12.63
N ILE A 21 0.93 -10.27 12.42
CA ILE A 21 1.36 -9.85 11.08
C ILE A 21 2.60 -10.65 10.72
N HIS A 22 2.53 -11.36 9.59
CA HIS A 22 3.68 -11.99 8.98
C HIS A 22 4.31 -11.01 8.00
N VAL A 23 5.58 -10.66 8.23
CA VAL A 23 6.32 -9.76 7.35
C VAL A 23 7.31 -10.56 6.53
N ASP A 24 7.15 -10.53 5.21
CA ASP A 24 8.19 -10.97 4.28
C ASP A 24 9.16 -9.81 4.04
N LEU A 25 10.34 -9.89 4.66
CA LEU A 25 11.34 -8.83 4.57
C LEU A 25 11.97 -8.71 3.19
N GLU A 26 11.89 -9.73 2.34
CA GLU A 26 12.38 -9.64 0.96
C GLU A 26 11.46 -8.69 0.15
N VAL A 27 10.14 -8.86 0.31
CA VAL A 27 9.14 -7.96 -0.29
C VAL A 27 9.30 -6.54 0.25
N VAL A 28 9.49 -6.37 1.56
CA VAL A 28 9.67 -5.04 2.18
C VAL A 28 10.91 -4.34 1.64
N ARG A 29 12.05 -5.04 1.51
CA ARG A 29 13.27 -4.49 0.91
C ARG A 29 13.05 -4.08 -0.54
N ALA A 30 12.41 -4.94 -1.33
CA ALA A 30 12.16 -4.66 -2.74
C ALA A 30 11.23 -3.45 -2.92
N LEU A 31 10.25 -3.24 -2.04
CA LEU A 31 9.44 -2.03 -2.00
C LEU A 31 10.24 -0.80 -1.56
N ASP A 32 11.09 -0.92 -0.53
CA ASP A 32 11.90 0.18 -0.02
C ASP A 32 12.83 0.73 -1.10
N GLU A 33 13.48 -0.15 -1.87
CA GLU A 33 14.29 0.23 -3.04
C GLU A 33 13.51 1.07 -4.06
N LEU A 34 12.22 0.77 -4.28
CA LEU A 34 11.37 1.56 -5.17
C LEU A 34 11.05 2.93 -4.58
N VAL A 35 10.77 3.00 -3.28
CA VAL A 35 10.42 4.23 -2.57
C VAL A 35 11.60 5.20 -2.45
N GLN A 36 12.83 4.69 -2.38
CA GLN A 36 14.05 5.53 -2.38
C GLN A 36 14.32 6.23 -3.73
N ARG A 37 13.53 5.96 -4.79
CA ARG A 37 13.68 6.63 -6.09
C ARG A 37 13.13 8.07 -6.02
N PRO A 38 13.80 9.06 -6.65
CA PRO A 38 13.48 10.48 -6.48
C PRO A 38 12.09 10.90 -6.97
N ASN A 39 11.44 10.10 -7.81
CA ASN A 39 10.11 10.36 -8.36
C ASN A 39 9.01 9.49 -7.72
N VAL A 40 9.33 8.67 -6.72
CA VAL A 40 8.38 7.82 -6.02
C VAL A 40 8.09 8.42 -4.66
N ALA A 41 6.82 8.40 -4.26
CA ALA A 41 6.41 8.81 -2.93
C ALA A 41 5.50 7.73 -2.35
N LEU A 42 5.77 7.32 -1.11
CA LEU A 42 4.99 6.31 -0.40
C LEU A 42 3.89 6.98 0.43
N ALA A 43 2.70 6.40 0.37
CA ALA A 43 1.55 6.75 1.19
C ALA A 43 1.02 5.53 1.94
N TRP A 44 0.78 5.66 3.24
CA TRP A 44 0.11 4.66 4.04
C TRP A 44 -1.38 5.02 4.19
N LEU A 45 -2.27 4.20 3.62
CA LEU A 45 -3.72 4.31 3.81
C LEU A 45 -4.16 3.36 4.93
N THR A 46 -4.01 3.80 6.17
CA THR A 46 -4.23 2.95 7.35
C THR A 46 -5.09 3.65 8.41
N THR A 47 -5.80 2.86 9.21
CA THR A 47 -6.50 3.34 10.41
C THR A 47 -5.58 3.53 11.61
N TRP A 48 -4.33 3.10 11.51
CA TRP A 48 -3.34 3.20 12.60
C TRP A 48 -2.83 4.62 12.82
N GLY A 49 -3.08 5.55 11.89
CA GLY A 49 -2.59 6.92 12.01
C GLY A 49 -1.07 6.94 12.22
N ARG A 50 -0.62 7.67 13.24
CA ARG A 50 0.82 7.77 13.60
C ARG A 50 1.41 6.50 14.20
N ASP A 51 0.59 5.53 14.62
CA ASP A 51 1.12 4.24 15.11
C ASP A 51 1.78 3.43 13.99
N VAL A 52 1.65 3.85 12.72
CA VAL A 52 2.43 3.30 11.61
C VAL A 52 3.94 3.41 11.85
N ASP A 53 4.40 4.46 12.55
CA ASP A 53 5.83 4.66 12.81
C ASP A 53 6.38 3.52 13.68
N LEU A 54 5.58 3.03 14.64
CA LEU A 54 5.96 1.88 15.46
C LEU A 54 6.05 0.58 14.63
N PHE A 55 5.17 0.44 13.64
CA PHE A 55 5.22 -0.69 12.70
C PHE A 55 6.44 -0.60 11.77
N ILE A 56 6.79 0.60 11.32
CA ILE A 56 7.97 0.85 10.50
C ILE A 56 9.25 0.54 11.29
N GLU A 57 9.41 1.13 12.47
CA GLU A 57 10.64 0.99 13.28
C GLU A 57 10.83 -0.44 13.83
N GLY A 58 9.75 -1.12 14.17
CA GLY A 58 9.80 -2.50 14.68
C GLY A 58 9.82 -3.53 13.54
N PRO A 59 8.65 -4.06 13.15
CA PRO A 59 8.51 -5.12 12.14
C PRO A 59 9.27 -4.87 10.83
N LEU A 60 9.22 -3.65 10.30
CA LEU A 60 9.87 -3.32 9.02
C LEU A 60 11.35 -2.94 9.16
N ARG A 61 11.87 -2.86 10.40
CA ARG A 61 13.28 -2.53 10.69
C ARG A 61 13.72 -1.18 10.10
N GLY A 62 12.81 -0.20 10.09
CA GLY A 62 13.03 1.14 9.55
C GLY A 62 12.90 1.26 8.02
N LEU A 63 12.65 0.15 7.32
CA LEU A 63 12.34 0.17 5.88
C LEU A 63 10.95 0.78 5.64
N LEU A 64 10.77 1.40 4.47
CA LEU A 64 9.57 2.15 4.10
C LEU A 64 9.33 3.39 4.97
N SER A 65 10.39 3.90 5.59
CA SER A 65 10.37 5.18 6.32
C SER A 65 10.27 6.38 5.35
N GLY A 66 9.80 7.51 5.87
CA GLY A 66 9.65 8.75 5.09
C GLY A 66 8.40 8.82 4.20
N GLY A 67 7.58 7.77 4.18
CA GLY A 67 6.22 7.85 3.64
C GLY A 67 5.31 8.73 4.51
N TYR A 68 4.24 9.26 3.94
CA TYR A 68 3.21 9.99 4.69
C TYR A 68 2.00 9.11 4.96
N VAL A 69 1.25 9.44 6.01
CA VAL A 69 -0.02 8.77 6.35
C VAL A 69 -1.16 9.57 5.77
N ILE A 70 -2.00 8.92 4.97
CA ILE A 70 -3.28 9.51 4.55
C ILE A 70 -4.29 9.19 5.64
N GLU A 71 -4.68 10.22 6.40
CA GLU A 71 -5.62 10.06 7.50
C GLU A 71 -7.00 9.65 7.00
N ARG A 72 -7.71 8.89 7.84
CA ARG A 72 -9.10 8.52 7.58
C ARG A 72 -10.01 9.73 7.78
N THR A 73 -10.32 10.45 6.70
CA THR A 73 -11.19 11.63 6.73
C THR A 73 -12.66 11.30 7.01
N HIS A 74 -13.09 10.05 6.74
CA HIS A 74 -14.48 9.62 6.87
C HIS A 74 -14.61 8.27 7.61
N PRO A 75 -14.64 8.26 8.96
CA PRO A 75 -14.49 7.05 9.77
C PRO A 75 -15.65 6.05 9.72
N TYR A 76 -16.73 6.33 8.99
CA TYR A 76 -17.90 5.45 8.87
C TYR A 76 -18.23 5.07 7.43
N ALA A 77 -17.55 5.65 6.45
CA ALA A 77 -17.76 5.30 5.06
C ALA A 77 -16.96 4.04 4.71
N SER A 78 -17.58 3.08 4.02
CA SER A 78 -16.87 1.89 3.51
C SER A 78 -15.85 2.26 2.43
N ASP A 79 -16.15 3.27 1.61
CA ASP A 79 -15.30 3.76 0.52
C ASP A 79 -14.24 4.78 0.97
N TRP A 80 -13.95 4.89 2.28
CA TRP A 80 -13.08 5.95 2.80
C TRP A 80 -11.66 5.91 2.22
N LYS A 81 -11.06 4.72 2.03
CA LYS A 81 -9.71 4.60 1.44
C LYS A 81 -9.70 5.15 0.02
N LEU A 82 -10.73 4.84 -0.76
CA LEU A 82 -10.88 5.34 -2.12
C LEU A 82 -11.02 6.86 -2.14
N ARG A 83 -11.87 7.44 -1.28
CA ARG A 83 -12.03 8.90 -1.18
C ARG A 83 -10.75 9.60 -0.79
N ALA A 84 -10.07 9.09 0.24
CA ALA A 84 -8.83 9.65 0.73
C ALA A 84 -7.73 9.57 -0.35
N LEU A 85 -7.67 8.46 -1.11
CA LEU A 85 -6.79 8.36 -2.28
C LEU A 85 -7.12 9.42 -3.34
N ILE A 86 -8.41 9.63 -3.65
CA ILE A 86 -8.84 10.64 -4.64
C ILE A 86 -8.45 12.05 -4.19
N GLU A 87 -8.80 12.43 -2.98
CA GLU A 87 -8.48 13.73 -2.38
C GLU A 87 -6.97 13.98 -2.46
N HIS A 88 -6.18 12.97 -2.06
CA HIS A 88 -4.73 13.04 -2.06
C HIS A 88 -4.10 13.17 -3.46
N GLN A 89 -4.62 12.43 -4.46
CA GLN A 89 -4.13 12.56 -5.84
C GLN A 89 -4.44 13.95 -6.43
N VAL A 90 -5.63 14.50 -6.11
CA VAL A 90 -6.01 15.85 -6.52
C VAL A 90 -5.10 16.89 -5.88
N GLU A 91 -4.82 16.78 -4.58
CA GLU A 91 -3.96 17.70 -3.84
C GLU A 91 -2.51 17.70 -4.36
N LEU A 92 -1.95 16.52 -4.64
CA LEU A 92 -0.57 16.42 -5.11
C LEU A 92 -0.38 16.81 -6.58
N GLY A 93 -1.45 16.95 -7.35
CA GLY A 93 -1.37 17.13 -8.81
C GLY A 93 -0.59 16.00 -9.50
N ARG A 94 -0.50 14.83 -8.85
CA ARG A 94 0.21 13.65 -9.36
C ARG A 94 -0.79 12.75 -10.06
N PRO A 95 -0.67 12.53 -11.37
CA PRO A 95 -1.64 11.75 -12.13
C PRO A 95 -1.41 10.23 -12.01
N ALA A 96 -0.18 9.80 -11.68
CA ALA A 96 0.20 8.40 -11.63
C ALA A 96 0.23 7.86 -10.20
N TYR A 97 -0.44 6.73 -9.96
CA TYR A 97 -0.36 6.04 -8.68
C TYR A 97 -0.43 4.52 -8.81
N VAL A 98 0.13 3.86 -7.80
CA VAL A 98 -0.03 2.43 -7.55
C VAL A 98 -0.83 2.30 -6.26
N TRP A 99 -1.94 1.56 -6.30
CA TRP A 99 -2.72 1.25 -5.12
C TRP A 99 -2.69 -0.25 -4.87
N VAL A 100 -2.24 -0.63 -3.67
CA VAL A 100 -2.16 -2.00 -3.18
C VAL A 100 -3.11 -2.14 -2.00
N ASP A 101 -4.08 -3.05 -2.09
CA ASP A 101 -5.06 -3.31 -1.02
C ASP A 101 -5.73 -4.68 -1.25
N ASP A 102 -6.02 -5.42 -0.18
CA ASP A 102 -6.66 -6.74 -0.25
C ASP A 102 -8.19 -6.69 -0.27
N VAL A 103 -8.80 -5.58 0.18
CA VAL A 103 -10.25 -5.46 0.32
C VAL A 103 -10.80 -4.28 -0.48
N ALA A 104 -10.21 -3.10 -0.28
CA ALA A 104 -10.81 -1.84 -0.73
C ALA A 104 -10.79 -1.68 -2.26
N ILE A 105 -9.87 -2.36 -2.97
CA ILE A 105 -9.86 -2.37 -4.44
C ILE A 105 -11.07 -3.15 -4.98
N GLY A 106 -11.39 -4.31 -4.39
CA GLY A 106 -12.58 -5.07 -4.73
C GLY A 106 -13.87 -4.29 -4.46
N GLU A 107 -13.95 -3.64 -3.28
CA GLU A 107 -15.08 -2.77 -2.94
C GLU A 107 -15.20 -1.56 -3.88
N ALA A 108 -14.08 -0.92 -4.23
CA ALA A 108 -14.05 0.20 -5.16
C ALA A 108 -14.55 -0.20 -6.55
N ARG A 109 -14.23 -1.41 -7.04
CA ARG A 109 -14.74 -1.94 -8.31
C ARG A 109 -16.26 -2.07 -8.31
N LEU A 110 -16.85 -2.42 -7.18
CA LEU A 110 -18.30 -2.57 -7.04
C LEU A 110 -19.01 -1.23 -6.84
N LEU A 111 -18.49 -0.38 -5.95
CA LEU A 111 -19.15 0.85 -5.51
C LEU A 111 -18.89 2.04 -6.44
N ARG A 112 -17.71 2.08 -7.09
CA ARG A 112 -17.24 3.18 -7.95
C ARG A 112 -16.54 2.66 -9.21
N PRO A 113 -17.23 1.88 -10.06
CA PRO A 113 -16.65 1.36 -11.30
C PRO A 113 -16.25 2.47 -12.27
N ASP A 114 -16.91 3.62 -12.20
CA ASP A 114 -16.59 4.85 -12.95
C ASP A 114 -15.19 5.34 -12.64
N PHE A 115 -14.74 5.25 -11.38
CA PHE A 115 -13.39 5.59 -11.03
C PHE A 115 -12.44 4.57 -11.65
N ILE A 116 -12.61 3.29 -11.33
CA ILE A 116 -11.71 2.18 -11.71
C ILE A 116 -11.63 1.93 -13.22
N ARG A 117 -12.66 2.32 -13.99
CA ARG A 117 -12.71 2.16 -15.45
C ARG A 117 -12.69 3.48 -16.21
N GLY A 118 -12.88 4.59 -15.51
CA GLY A 118 -12.88 5.92 -16.09
C GLY A 118 -11.51 6.33 -16.63
N PRO A 119 -11.45 7.45 -17.38
CA PRO A 119 -10.22 7.95 -17.95
C PRO A 119 -9.16 8.10 -16.85
N VAL A 120 -8.00 7.50 -17.10
CA VAL A 120 -6.88 7.56 -16.18
C VAL A 120 -6.16 8.89 -16.42
N PRO A 121 -5.78 9.65 -15.36
CA PRO A 121 -4.95 10.84 -15.53
C PRO A 121 -3.70 10.55 -16.37
N ALA A 122 -3.12 11.59 -16.99
CA ALA A 122 -1.92 11.50 -17.83
C ALA A 122 -0.70 11.04 -17.00
N GLY A 123 -0.56 9.72 -16.80
CA GLY A 123 0.38 9.12 -15.85
C GLY A 123 0.04 7.67 -15.51
N GLY A 124 -1.20 7.23 -15.71
CA GLY A 124 -1.58 5.83 -15.54
C GLY A 124 -1.97 5.48 -14.10
N ARG A 125 -2.50 4.27 -13.90
CA ARG A 125 -2.72 3.70 -12.57
C ARG A 125 -2.43 2.22 -12.60
N LEU A 126 -1.95 1.70 -11.48
CA LEU A 126 -1.85 0.26 -11.25
C LEU A 126 -2.61 -0.10 -9.97
N LEU A 127 -3.46 -1.12 -10.05
CA LEU A 127 -4.27 -1.59 -8.93
C LEU A 127 -3.90 -3.04 -8.65
N ILE A 128 -3.32 -3.30 -7.48
CA ILE A 128 -2.90 -4.62 -7.05
C ILE A 128 -3.80 -5.07 -5.92
N GLU A 129 -4.75 -5.95 -6.24
CA GLU A 129 -5.61 -6.61 -5.27
C GLU A 129 -4.83 -7.79 -4.67
N THR A 130 -4.36 -7.65 -3.42
CA THR A 130 -3.55 -8.67 -2.76
C THR A 130 -4.41 -9.75 -2.14
N ASN A 131 -3.89 -10.97 -2.04
CA ASN A 131 -4.55 -12.02 -1.27
C ASN A 131 -4.37 -11.74 0.23
N PRO A 132 -5.44 -11.72 1.05
CA PRO A 132 -5.34 -11.35 2.48
C PRO A 132 -4.52 -12.34 3.32
N THR A 133 -4.29 -13.56 2.83
CA THR A 133 -3.47 -14.58 3.50
C THR A 133 -2.00 -14.53 3.08
N VAL A 134 -1.72 -14.11 1.85
CA VAL A 134 -0.35 -14.10 1.28
C VAL A 134 0.28 -12.71 1.32
N GLY A 135 -0.54 -11.66 1.21
CA GLY A 135 -0.09 -10.28 1.05
C GLY A 135 0.41 -9.99 -0.36
N LEU A 136 1.32 -9.03 -0.46
CA LEU A 136 2.00 -8.64 -1.69
C LEU A 136 3.17 -9.59 -1.97
N THR A 137 3.36 -10.00 -3.23
CA THR A 137 4.46 -10.88 -3.65
C THR A 137 5.56 -10.14 -4.41
N LEU A 138 6.73 -10.77 -4.56
CA LEU A 138 7.83 -10.22 -5.38
C LEU A 138 7.45 -10.03 -6.85
N ASP A 139 6.66 -10.93 -7.43
CA ASP A 139 6.14 -10.77 -8.80
C ASP A 139 5.30 -9.50 -8.94
N GLN A 140 4.50 -9.18 -7.91
CA GLN A 140 3.71 -7.95 -7.87
C GLN A 140 4.62 -6.72 -7.67
N VAL A 141 5.68 -6.82 -6.86
CA VAL A 141 6.68 -5.74 -6.75
C VAL A 141 7.38 -5.49 -8.10
N ASP A 142 7.67 -6.54 -8.86
CA ASP A 142 8.23 -6.42 -10.22
C ASP A 142 7.25 -5.79 -11.20
N GLU A 143 5.95 -6.02 -11.05
CA GLU A 143 4.90 -5.31 -11.78
C GLU A 143 4.89 -3.81 -11.45
N ILE A 144 4.97 -3.45 -10.16
CA ILE A 144 5.10 -2.06 -9.70
C ILE A 144 6.33 -1.41 -10.33
N ARG A 145 7.48 -2.11 -10.31
CA ARG A 145 8.74 -1.60 -10.89
C ARG A 145 8.57 -1.29 -12.38
N ARG A 146 7.98 -2.21 -13.15
CA ARG A 146 7.72 -2.02 -14.59
C ARG A 146 6.80 -0.83 -14.87
N PHE A 147 5.75 -0.67 -14.07
CA PHE A 147 4.86 0.49 -14.14
C PHE A 147 5.60 1.81 -13.89
N ILE A 148 6.43 1.88 -12.84
CA ILE A 148 7.24 3.08 -12.51
C ILE A 148 8.22 3.40 -13.64
N ASP A 149 8.79 2.37 -14.29
CA ASP A 149 9.73 2.53 -15.40
C ASP A 149 9.06 2.90 -16.74
N GLY A 150 7.73 2.96 -16.79
CA GLY A 150 6.98 3.20 -18.04
C GLY A 150 7.05 2.03 -19.02
N LYS A 151 7.40 0.83 -18.55
CA LYS A 151 7.46 -0.41 -19.35
C LYS A 151 6.14 -1.16 -19.14
N SER A 152 5.18 -0.90 -20.02
CA SER A 152 3.92 -1.66 -20.11
C SER A 152 4.04 -2.79 -21.11
#